data_AF-A0A838VRT8-F1
#
_entry.id   AF-A0A838VRT8-F1
#
_cell.length_a   1.000
_cell.length_b   1.000
_cell.length_c   1.000
_cell.angle_alpha   90.00
_cell.angle_beta   90.00
_cell.angle_gamma   90.00
#
_symmetry.space_group_name_H-M   'P 1'
#
loop_
_entity.id
_entity.type
_entity.pdbx_description
1 polymer ?
#
loop_
_entity_poly.entity_id
_entity_poly.type
_entity_poly.pdbx_seq_one_letter_code
_entity_poly.pdbx_strand_id
1 'polypeptide(L)'
;NVAKVLQHTRKEYFLNILIPAALPYIFTGLRIAIGLAWLAIIAAEIVMSGVVGIGFFIWNAYQNNNISEVILALVYIGIVGLILDKLMCWLQTLILPEEQK
;
A
#
# COMPACT_ATOMS: atom_id res chain seq x y z
N ASN A 1 -29.04 -1.86 -20.96
CA ASN A 1 -29.60 -1.88 -22.34
C ASN A 1 -29.20 -0.66 -23.19
N VAL A 2 -28.35 0.27 -22.71
CA VAL A 2 -27.93 1.48 -23.46
C VAL A 2 -26.56 1.30 -24.17
N ALA A 3 -25.70 0.41 -23.67
CA ALA A 3 -24.39 0.11 -24.28
C ALA A 3 -24.46 -0.58 -25.67
N LYS A 4 -25.60 -1.15 -26.04
CA LYS A 4 -25.81 -1.78 -27.35
C LYS A 4 -26.09 -0.76 -28.48
N VAL A 5 -26.37 0.50 -28.13
CA VAL A 5 -26.81 1.54 -29.07
C VAL A 5 -25.62 2.34 -29.64
N LEU A 6 -24.42 2.28 -29.03
CA LEU A 6 -23.33 3.23 -29.31
C LEU A 6 -22.15 2.71 -30.17
N GLN A 7 -22.22 1.52 -30.78
CA GLN A 7 -21.24 1.05 -31.78
C GLN A 7 -19.73 1.23 -31.46
N HIS A 8 -19.31 1.41 -30.21
CA HIS A 8 -17.89 1.51 -29.88
C HIS A 8 -17.27 0.10 -29.74
N THR A 9 -16.03 -0.04 -30.21
CA THR A 9 -15.27 -1.30 -30.13
C THR A 9 -15.23 -1.76 -28.68
N ARG A 10 -15.42 -3.07 -28.41
CA ARG A 10 -15.42 -3.64 -27.03
C ARG A 10 -14.23 -3.16 -26.16
N LYS A 11 -13.10 -2.83 -26.80
CA LYS A 11 -11.90 -2.27 -26.16
C LYS A 11 -12.08 -0.82 -25.68
N GLU A 12 -12.72 0.05 -26.46
CA GLU A 12 -12.96 1.46 -26.08
C GLU A 12 -13.94 1.56 -24.92
N TYR A 13 -15.00 0.76 -24.89
CA TYR A 13 -15.91 0.71 -23.74
C TYR A 13 -15.20 0.25 -22.47
N PHE A 14 -14.33 -0.76 -22.57
CA PHE A 14 -13.60 -1.29 -21.42
C PHE A 14 -12.60 -0.27 -20.86
N LEU A 15 -11.83 0.39 -21.73
CA LEU A 15 -10.79 1.33 -21.32
C LEU A 15 -11.36 2.70 -20.90
N ASN A 16 -12.38 3.22 -21.58
CA ASN A 16 -12.87 4.58 -21.34
C ASN A 16 -13.99 4.66 -20.30
N ILE A 17 -14.68 3.56 -20.01
CA ILE A 17 -15.83 3.56 -19.09
C ILE A 17 -15.57 2.65 -17.89
N LEU A 18 -15.14 1.40 -18.13
CA LEU A 18 -15.00 0.42 -17.05
C LEU A 18 -13.76 0.68 -16.17
N ILE A 19 -12.60 0.96 -16.78
CA ILE A 19 -11.35 1.25 -16.05
C ILE A 19 -11.49 2.47 -15.11
N PRO A 20 -11.93 3.66 -15.57
CA PRO A 20 -12.03 4.81 -14.68
C PRO A 20 -13.07 4.59 -13.55
N ALA A 21 -14.16 3.87 -13.81
CA ALA A 21 -15.14 3.53 -12.78
C ALA A 21 -14.60 2.50 -11.75
N ALA A 22 -13.71 1.59 -12.17
CA ALA A 22 -13.13 0.56 -11.31
C ALA A 22 -11.87 1.05 -10.56
N LEU A 23 -11.19 2.08 -11.05
CA LEU A 23 -9.99 2.68 -10.47
C LEU A 23 -10.08 2.90 -8.95
N PRO A 24 -11.10 3.59 -8.40
CA PRO A 24 -11.18 3.85 -6.95
C PRO A 24 -11.26 2.56 -6.12
N TYR A 25 -11.92 1.52 -6.64
CA TYR A 25 -12.00 0.21 -5.99
C TYR A 25 -10.64 -0.52 -6.02
N ILE A 26 -9.90 -0.40 -7.13
CA ILE A 26 -8.55 -0.96 -7.24
C ILE A 26 -7.61 -0.30 -6.23
N PHE A 27 -7.64 1.03 -6.09
CA PHE A 27 -6.83 1.75 -5.10
C PHE A 27 -7.16 1.35 -3.66
N THR A 28 -8.44 1.11 -3.36
CA THR A 28 -8.86 0.60 -2.05
C THR A 28 -8.23 -0.77 -1.76
N GLY A 29 -8.29 -1.69 -2.73
CA GLY A 29 -7.64 -3.00 -2.60
C GLY A 29 -6.11 -2.89 -2.48
N LEU A 30 -5.49 -2.01 -3.26
CA LEU A 30 -4.04 -1.78 -3.25
C LEU A 30 -3.55 -1.24 -1.90
N ARG A 31 -4.29 -0.31 -1.29
CA ARG A 31 -3.98 0.23 0.05
C ARG A 31 -3.97 -0.86 1.11
N ILE A 32 -4.97 -1.74 1.09
CA ILE A 32 -5.05 -2.89 2.02
C ILE A 32 -3.88 -3.84 1.78
N ALA A 33 -3.59 -4.16 0.51
CA ALA A 33 -2.50 -5.05 0.14
C ALA A 33 -1.13 -4.52 0.58
N ILE A 34 -0.89 -3.21 0.47
CA ILE A 34 0.37 -2.58 0.92
C ILE A 34 0.51 -2.65 2.43
N GLY A 35 -0.57 -2.42 3.20
CA GLY A 35 -0.53 -2.58 4.65
C GLY A 35 -0.18 -4.01 5.07
N LEU A 36 -0.74 -5.02 4.38
CA LEU A 36 -0.41 -6.42 4.62
C LEU A 36 1.02 -6.77 4.19
N ALA A 37 1.47 -6.28 3.04
CA ALA A 37 2.82 -6.51 2.54
C ALA A 37 3.87 -5.88 3.47
N TRP A 38 3.60 -4.70 4.01
CA TRP A 38 4.44 -4.03 5.00
C TRP A 38 4.68 -4.91 6.23
N LEU A 39 3.60 -5.45 6.81
CA LEU A 39 3.69 -6.35 7.96
C LEU A 39 4.42 -7.66 7.59
N ALA A 40 4.14 -8.21 6.40
CA ALA A 40 4.77 -9.43 5.93
C ALA A 40 6.30 -9.27 5.74
N ILE A 41 6.75 -8.12 5.23
CA ILE A 41 8.19 -7.82 5.08
C ILE A 41 8.86 -7.75 6.44
N ILE A 42 8.28 -7.06 7.43
CA ILE A 42 8.84 -6.99 8.78
C ILE A 42 8.94 -8.38 9.40
N ALA A 43 7.89 -9.19 9.28
CA ALA A 43 7.90 -10.57 9.77
C ALA A 43 8.99 -11.41 9.09
N ALA A 44 9.15 -11.26 7.78
CA ALA A 44 10.21 -11.93 7.02
C ALA A 44 11.62 -11.50 7.49
N GLU A 45 11.84 -10.21 7.75
CA GLU A 45 13.12 -9.68 8.26
C GLU A 45 13.46 -10.18 9.67
N ILE A 46 12.46 -10.44 10.51
CA ILE A 46 12.69 -11.00 11.86
C ILE A 46 13.11 -12.48 11.77
N VAL A 47 12.48 -13.26 10.89
CA VAL A 47 12.74 -14.70 10.78
C VAL A 47 14.04 -14.99 10.01
N MET A 48 14.33 -14.20 8.97
CA MET A 48 15.49 -14.42 8.12
C MET A 48 16.74 -13.78 8.73
N SER A 49 17.52 -14.59 9.45
CA SER A 49 18.79 -14.15 10.03
C SER A 49 19.78 -13.70 8.94
N GLY A 50 20.25 -12.45 9.01
CA GLY A 50 21.27 -11.89 8.11
C GLY A 50 20.76 -10.83 7.12
N VAL A 51 19.45 -10.60 7.04
CA VAL A 51 18.89 -9.47 6.26
C VAL A 51 18.91 -8.22 7.14
N VAL A 52 19.62 -7.17 6.69
CA VAL A 52 19.62 -5.87 7.38
C VAL A 52 18.30 -5.18 7.12
N GLY A 53 17.56 -4.87 8.19
CA GLY A 53 16.23 -4.27 8.10
C GLY A 53 15.67 -3.83 9.45
N ILE A 54 14.47 -3.25 9.45
CA ILE A 54 13.80 -2.76 10.67
C ILE A 54 13.42 -3.95 11.56
N GLY A 55 12.98 -5.06 10.97
CA GLY A 55 12.66 -6.29 11.71
C GLY A 55 13.88 -6.85 12.43
N PHE A 56 15.04 -6.90 11.76
CA PHE A 56 16.30 -7.33 12.36
C PHE A 56 16.76 -6.38 13.48
N PHE A 57 16.60 -5.07 13.32
CA PHE A 57 16.91 -4.09 14.37
C PHE A 57 16.10 -4.33 15.65
N ILE A 58 14.79 -4.56 15.51
CA ILE A 58 13.91 -4.88 16.64
C ILE A 58 14.34 -6.18 17.31
N TRP A 59 14.62 -7.21 16.51
CA TRP A 59 15.06 -8.50 17.02
C TRP A 59 16.36 -8.36 17.82
N ASN A 60 17.35 -7.65 17.28
CA ASN A 60 18.63 -7.40 17.95
C ASN A 60 18.46 -6.57 19.24
N ALA A 61 17.66 -5.50 19.22
CA ALA A 61 17.38 -4.68 20.40
C ALA A 61 16.69 -5.51 21.50
N TYR A 62 15.75 -6.37 21.11
CA TYR A 62 15.07 -7.30 22.01
C TYR A 62 16.03 -8.32 22.63
N GLN A 63 16.90 -8.96 21.84
CA GLN A 63 17.90 -9.91 22.35
C GLN A 63 18.90 -9.25 23.32
N ASN A 64 19.28 -8.00 23.07
CA ASN A 64 20.16 -7.21 23.95
C ASN A 64 19.44 -6.62 25.17
N ASN A 65 18.16 -6.92 25.38
CA ASN A 65 17.31 -6.35 26.44
C ASN A 65 17.27 -4.81 26.44
N ASN A 66 17.53 -4.16 25.30
CA ASN A 66 17.48 -2.71 25.18
C ASN A 66 16.07 -2.25 24.80
N ILE A 67 15.18 -2.18 25.80
CA ILE A 67 13.78 -1.81 25.62
C ILE A 67 13.63 -0.40 25.02
N SER A 68 14.55 0.51 25.32
CA SER A 68 14.58 1.86 24.76
C SER A 68 14.68 1.85 23.23
N GLU A 69 15.52 0.98 22.67
CA GLU A 69 15.67 0.80 21.22
C GLU A 69 14.46 0.11 20.59
N VAL A 70 13.84 -0.85 21.29
CA VAL A 70 12.60 -1.50 20.83
C VAL A 70 11.46 -0.47 20.69
N ILE A 71 11.31 0.41 21.67
CA ILE A 71 10.30 1.48 21.62
C ILE A 71 10.58 2.44 20.46
N LEU A 72 11.84 2.84 20.27
CA LEU A 72 12.25 3.69 19.14
C LEU A 72 11.89 3.01 17.79
N ALA A 73 12.15 1.71 17.66
CA ALA A 73 11.83 0.96 16.46
C ALA A 73 10.31 0.90 16.17
N LEU A 74 9.49 0.76 17.21
CA LEU A 74 8.03 0.80 17.07
C LEU A 74 7.54 2.16 16.56
N VAL A 75 8.14 3.26 17.04
CA VAL A 75 7.85 4.61 16.53
C VAL A 75 8.25 4.71 15.05
N TYR A 76 9.41 4.18 14.66
CA TYR A 76 9.83 4.13 13.26
C TYR A 76 8.84 3.34 12.38
N ILE A 77 8.37 2.18 12.82
CA ILE A 77 7.35 1.40 12.10
C ILE A 77 6.08 2.24 11.89
N GLY A 78 5.60 2.91 12.93
CA GLY A 78 4.42 3.77 12.86
C GLY A 78 4.59 4.90 11.84
N ILE A 79 5.75 5.58 11.86
CA ILE A 79 6.05 6.66 10.92
C ILE A 79 6.10 6.14 9.49
N VAL A 80 6.79 5.03 9.22
CA VAL A 80 6.88 4.48 7.86
C VAL A 80 5.51 4.00 7.38
N GLY A 81 4.72 3.35 8.24
CA GLY A 81 3.35 2.96 7.92
C GLY A 81 2.48 4.16 7.54
N LEU A 82 2.57 5.26 8.29
CA LEU A 82 1.86 6.51 7.97
C LEU A 82 2.35 7.15 6.66
N ILE A 83 3.64 7.09 6.37
CA ILE A 83 4.19 7.58 5.11
C ILE A 83 3.67 6.76 3.94
N LEU A 84 3.66 5.43 4.03
CA LEU A 84 3.10 4.55 3.01
C LEU A 84 1.62 4.83 2.77
N ASP A 85 0.84 5.01 3.84
CA ASP A 85 -0.58 5.35 3.74
C ASP A 85 -0.81 6.71 3.06
N LYS A 86 -0.04 7.75 3.45
CA LYS A 86 -0.11 9.07 2.82
C LYS A 86 0.32 9.06 1.37
N LEU A 87 1.38 8.31 1.04
CA LEU A 87 1.86 8.16 -0.32
C LEU A 87 0.80 7.49 -1.20
N MET A 88 0.08 6.51 -0.66
CA MET A 88 -1.05 5.89 -1.34
C MET A 88 -2.22 6.85 -1.56
N CYS A 89 -2.60 7.64 -0.56
CA CYS A 89 -3.60 8.69 -0.73
C CYS A 89 -3.16 9.72 -1.79
N TRP A 90 -1.89 10.11 -1.80
CA TRP A 90 -1.35 11.03 -2.79
C TRP A 90 -1.39 10.45 -4.21
N LEU A 91 -0.98 9.19 -4.39
CA LEU A 91 -1.09 8.50 -5.67
C LEU A 91 -2.53 8.40 -6.16
N GLN A 92 -3.47 8.12 -5.26
CA GLN A 92 -4.89 8.10 -5.58
C GLN A 92 -5.37 9.47 -6.09
N THR A 93 -4.97 10.57 -5.45
CA THR A 93 -5.33 11.93 -5.90
C THR A 93 -4.65 12.35 -7.20
N LEU A 94 -3.46 11.82 -7.51
CA LEU A 94 -2.77 12.09 -8.77
C LEU A 94 -3.44 11.40 -9.95
N ILE A 95 -3.94 10.17 -9.72
CA ILE A 95 -4.46 9.30 -10.77
C ILE A 95 -5.96 9.51 -11.00
N LEU A 96 -6.70 10.06 -10.04
CA LEU A 96 -8.09 10.50 -10.20
C LEU A 96 -8.12 12.00 -10.60
N PRO A 97 -8.31 12.36 -11.88
CA PRO A 97 -8.49 13.74 -12.29
C PRO A 97 -9.88 14.22 -11.84
N GLU A 98 -10.00 15.51 -11.55
CA GLU A 98 -11.11 16.18 -10.87
C GLU A 98 -12.54 16.05 -11.47
N GLU A 99 -12.79 15.28 -12.52
CA GLU A 99 -14.11 15.21 -13.17
C GLU A 99 -15.22 14.51 -12.36
N GLN A 100 -14.90 13.93 -11.20
CA GLN A 100 -15.88 13.31 -10.31
C GLN A 100 -15.66 13.68 -8.83
N LYS A 101 -15.47 14.97 -8.54
CA LYS A 101 -15.80 15.52 -7.22
C LYS A 101 -17.32 15.70 -7.07
#